data_AF-D8M3A3-F1
#
_entry.id   AF-D8M3A3-F1
#
_cell.length_a   1.000
_cell.length_b   1.000
_cell.length_c   1.000
_cell.angle_alpha   90.00
_cell.angle_beta   90.00
_cell.angle_gamma   90.00
#
_symmetry.space_group_name_H-M   'P 1'
#
loop_
_entity.id
_entity.type
_entity.pdbx_description
1 polymer ?
#
loop_
_entity_poly.entity_id
_entity_poly.type
_entity_poly.pdbx_seq_one_letter_code
_entity_poly.pdbx_strand_id
1 'polypeptide(L)'
;MLDTNPLSRITAQQIMEHPYFNGIDFTTLSSQIPPFVPPYEPLPVIRDNPLENELVNLRYSIDETYRVQERLKREAIERVLGEGERCRYASIVVHVHQSEERTRQLVLTSKNRLVIMDNPITSIKAVIVPTQISDVVVTSKGFLIKVDRPKKIKFRFLTPEMNEAVWYNCIQWIMRQAREKRRVVNSQL
;
A
#
# COMPACT_ATOMS: atom_id res chain seq x y z
N MET A 1 -2.81 -4.61 -25.76
CA MET A 1 -2.00 -5.83 -25.78
C MET A 1 -1.17 -5.78 -27.04
N LEU A 2 0.16 -5.82 -26.93
CA LEU A 2 1.04 -5.87 -28.11
C LEU A 2 1.12 -7.33 -28.55
N ASP A 3 0.61 -7.62 -29.74
CA ASP A 3 0.63 -8.95 -30.33
C ASP A 3 2.08 -9.32 -30.69
N THR A 4 2.62 -10.37 -30.08
CA THR A 4 4.05 -10.70 -30.13
C THR A 4 4.42 -11.61 -31.31
N ASN A 5 3.43 -12.05 -32.09
CA ASN A 5 3.63 -12.94 -33.21
C ASN A 5 4.16 -12.16 -34.44
N PRO A 6 5.37 -12.42 -34.94
CA PRO A 6 5.95 -11.68 -36.07
C PRO A 6 5.15 -11.83 -37.37
N LEU A 7 4.35 -12.89 -37.51
CA LEU A 7 3.51 -13.16 -38.68
C LEU A 7 2.17 -12.41 -38.67
N SER A 8 1.73 -11.88 -37.51
CA SER A 8 0.52 -11.05 -37.39
C SER A 8 0.84 -9.55 -37.39
N ARG A 9 2.10 -9.16 -37.55
CA ARG A 9 2.51 -7.76 -37.60
C ARG A 9 2.02 -7.13 -38.90
N ILE A 10 1.16 -6.12 -38.74
CA ILE A 10 0.74 -5.24 -39.83
C ILE A 10 2.00 -4.65 -40.48
N THR A 11 2.11 -4.84 -41.79
CA THR A 11 3.21 -4.30 -42.59
C THR A 11 3.05 -2.78 -42.74
N ALA A 12 4.15 -2.06 -42.97
CA ALA A 12 4.10 -0.60 -43.16
C ALA A 12 3.11 -0.19 -44.26
N GLN A 13 3.00 -0.98 -45.33
CA GLN A 13 2.04 -0.76 -46.41
C GLN A 13 0.58 -0.89 -45.94
N GLN A 14 0.26 -1.89 -45.13
CA GLN A 14 -1.06 -2.05 -44.53
C GLN A 14 -1.41 -0.93 -43.53
N ILE A 15 -0.40 -0.33 -42.87
CA ILE A 15 -0.61 0.86 -42.03
C ILE A 15 -1.00 2.05 -42.91
N MET A 16 -0.29 2.25 -44.04
CA MET A 16 -0.52 3.38 -44.95
C MET A 16 -1.89 3.34 -45.61
N GLU A 17 -2.46 2.15 -45.82
CA GLU A 17 -3.80 1.94 -46.39
C GLU A 17 -4.93 2.05 -45.35
N HIS A 18 -4.62 2.28 -44.07
CA HIS A 18 -5.62 2.34 -43.01
C HIS A 18 -6.52 3.60 -43.11
N PRO A 19 -7.85 3.51 -42.88
CA PRO A 19 -8.79 4.64 -43.01
C PRO A 19 -8.42 5.89 -42.19
N TYR A 20 -7.67 5.72 -41.11
CA TYR A 20 -7.17 6.82 -40.28
C TYR A 20 -6.23 7.78 -41.03
N PHE A 21 -5.49 7.27 -42.01
CA PHE A 21 -4.55 8.07 -42.82
C PHE A 21 -5.14 8.45 -44.19
N ASN A 22 -6.46 8.34 -44.36
CA ASN A 22 -7.12 8.71 -45.59
C ASN A 22 -6.88 10.21 -45.89
N GLY A 23 -6.40 10.50 -47.09
CA GLY A 23 -6.02 11.86 -47.51
C GLY A 23 -4.55 12.24 -47.22
N ILE A 24 -3.75 11.35 -46.65
CA ILE A 24 -2.30 11.56 -46.48
C ILE A 24 -1.56 10.95 -47.68
N ASP A 25 -0.87 11.79 -48.44
CA ASP A 25 0.10 11.34 -49.43
C ASP A 25 1.46 11.14 -48.76
N PHE A 26 1.75 9.89 -48.39
CA PHE A 26 3.00 9.52 -47.76
C PHE A 26 4.25 9.72 -48.63
N THR A 27 4.10 9.87 -49.95
CA THR A 27 5.24 10.09 -50.85
C THR A 27 5.73 11.54 -50.81
N THR A 28 4.81 12.49 -50.62
CA THR A 28 5.12 13.92 -50.51
C THR A 28 5.18 14.41 -49.06
N LEU A 29 4.78 13.58 -48.09
CA LEU A 29 4.76 13.92 -46.66
C LEU A 29 6.07 14.51 -46.13
N SER A 30 7.23 13.99 -46.56
CA SER A 30 8.54 14.51 -46.15
C SER A 30 8.86 15.91 -46.67
N SER A 31 8.13 16.37 -47.68
CA SER A 31 8.28 17.69 -48.30
C SER A 31 7.20 18.68 -47.88
N GLN A 32 6.17 18.22 -47.17
CA GLN A 32 5.10 19.08 -46.67
C GLN A 32 5.53 19.73 -45.35
N ILE A 33 5.39 21.05 -45.26
CA ILE A 33 5.53 21.77 -44.00
C ILE A 33 4.28 21.45 -43.18
N PRO A 34 4.42 20.88 -41.95
CA PRO A 34 3.25 20.56 -41.13
C PRO A 34 2.47 21.85 -40.85
N PRO A 35 1.12 21.79 -40.84
CA PRO A 35 0.32 22.96 -40.52
C PRO A 35 0.70 23.47 -39.13
N PHE A 36 0.90 24.78 -39.02
CA PHE A 36 1.16 25.41 -37.73
C PHE A 36 -0.05 25.20 -36.83
N VAL A 37 0.12 24.40 -35.78
CA VAL A 37 -0.85 24.29 -34.70
C VAL A 37 -0.45 25.35 -33.68
N PRO A 38 -1.24 26.44 -33.50
CA PRO A 38 -0.96 27.39 -32.44
C PRO A 38 -0.92 26.66 -31.08
N PRO A 39 -0.10 27.12 -30.13
CA PRO A 39 -0.11 26.54 -28.79
C PRO A 39 -1.54 26.55 -28.25
N TYR A 40 -1.95 25.41 -27.69
CA TYR A 40 -3.28 25.23 -27.12
C TYR A 40 -3.56 26.37 -26.13
N GLU A 41 -4.48 27.27 -26.48
CA GLU A 41 -4.98 28.25 -25.51
C GLU A 41 -5.74 27.44 -24.46
N PRO A 42 -5.29 27.44 -23.18
CA PRO A 42 -6.02 26.73 -22.14
C PRO A 42 -7.43 27.31 -22.09
N LEU A 43 -8.43 26.43 -22.12
CA LEU A 43 -9.82 26.79 -21.94
C LEU A 43 -9.94 27.72 -20.72
N PRO A 44 -10.77 28.77 -20.77
CA PRO A 44 -10.95 29.66 -19.65
C PRO A 44 -11.36 28.84 -18.42
N VAL A 45 -10.55 28.93 -17.36
CA VAL A 45 -10.86 28.31 -16.07
C VAL A 45 -12.15 28.96 -15.56
N ILE A 46 -13.25 28.22 -15.55
CA ILE A 46 -14.54 28.67 -15.00
C ILE A 46 -14.37 28.67 -13.48
N ARG A 47 -13.92 29.80 -12.92
CA ARG A 47 -13.60 29.95 -11.49
C ARG A 47 -14.81 29.85 -10.57
N ASP A 48 -16.02 29.89 -11.13
CA ASP A 48 -17.29 29.90 -10.41
C ASP A 48 -18.19 28.73 -10.85
N ASN A 49 -17.62 27.54 -11.05
CA ASN A 49 -18.43 26.36 -11.30
C ASN A 49 -18.99 25.82 -9.96
N PRO A 50 -20.30 25.94 -9.68
CA PRO A 50 -20.89 25.44 -8.43
C PRO A 50 -20.62 23.94 -8.22
N LEU A 51 -20.49 23.16 -9.29
CA LEU A 51 -20.15 21.74 -9.22
C LEU A 51 -18.70 21.51 -8.76
N GLU A 52 -17.75 22.36 -9.15
CA GLU A 52 -16.37 22.25 -8.66
C GLU A 52 -16.30 22.57 -7.16
N ASN A 53 -17.04 23.58 -6.70
CA ASN A 53 -17.15 23.90 -5.28
C ASN A 53 -17.79 22.76 -4.48
N GLU A 54 -18.84 22.13 -5.00
CA GLU A 54 -19.45 20.94 -4.38
C GLU A 54 -18.49 19.76 -4.32
N LEU A 55 -17.76 19.47 -5.42
CA LEU A 55 -16.75 18.41 -5.45
C LEU A 55 -15.60 18.66 -4.47
N VAL A 56 -15.15 19.90 -4.36
CA VAL A 56 -14.12 20.32 -3.39
C VAL A 56 -14.63 20.15 -1.96
N ASN A 57 -15.86 20.57 -1.67
CA ASN A 57 -16.48 20.39 -0.36
C ASN A 57 -16.68 18.91 0.01
N LEU A 58 -17.12 18.09 -0.95
CA LEU A 58 -17.24 16.64 -0.78
C LEU A 58 -15.88 16.01 -0.49
N ARG A 59 -14.83 16.42 -1.20
CA ARG A 59 -13.46 15.94 -0.97
C ARG A 59 -12.98 16.28 0.44
N TYR A 60 -13.18 17.53 0.89
CA TYR A 60 -12.82 17.92 2.27
C TYR A 60 -13.65 17.17 3.33
N SER A 61 -14.93 16.91 3.08
CA SER A 61 -15.79 16.15 3.97
C SER A 61 -15.35 14.68 4.10
N ILE A 62 -14.97 14.05 3.00
CA ILE A 62 -14.40 12.69 3.00
C ILE A 62 -13.08 12.66 3.78
N ASP A 63 -12.22 13.65 3.60
CA ASP A 63 -10.96 13.74 4.34
C ASP A 63 -11.18 13.91 5.85
N GLU A 64 -12.15 14.73 6.27
CA GLU A 64 -12.45 14.93 7.68
C GLU A 64 -13.07 13.68 8.32
N THR A 65 -14.04 13.06 7.65
CA THR A 65 -14.65 11.81 8.14
C THR A 65 -13.63 10.68 8.27
N TYR A 66 -12.71 10.55 7.29
CA TYR A 66 -11.60 9.60 7.37
C TYR A 66 -10.68 9.88 8.58
N ARG A 67 -10.28 11.15 8.78
CA ARG A 67 -9.43 11.55 9.91
C ARG A 67 -10.07 11.27 11.26
N VAL A 68 -11.38 11.52 11.38
CA VAL A 68 -12.15 11.21 12.59
C VAL A 68 -12.17 9.70 12.84
N GLN A 69 -12.45 8.89 11.80
CA GLN A 69 -12.42 7.43 11.92
C GLN A 69 -11.05 6.89 12.30
N GLU A 70 -9.97 7.43 11.70
CA GLU A 70 -8.60 7.03 12.03
C GLU A 70 -8.24 7.37 13.47
N ARG A 71 -8.67 8.55 13.97
CA ARG A 71 -8.51 8.96 15.36
C ARG A 71 -9.25 8.03 16.32
N LEU A 72 -10.53 7.78 16.08
CA LEU A 72 -11.35 6.88 16.90
C LEU A 72 -10.78 5.46 16.92
N LYS A 73 -10.29 4.96 15.77
CA LYS A 73 -9.61 3.67 15.67
C LYS A 73 -8.34 3.65 16.51
N ARG A 74 -7.51 4.69 16.44
CA ARG A 74 -6.28 4.81 17.23
C ARG A 74 -6.58 4.85 18.72
N GLU A 75 -7.57 5.64 19.14
CA GLU A 75 -8.02 5.71 20.54
C GLU A 75 -8.56 4.36 21.05
N ALA A 76 -9.31 3.62 20.22
CA ALA A 76 -9.79 2.29 20.57
C ALA A 76 -8.64 1.29 20.76
N ILE A 77 -7.63 1.33 19.87
CA ILE A 77 -6.40 0.53 20.01
C ILE A 77 -5.69 0.90 21.31
N GLU A 78 -5.44 2.18 21.55
CA GLU A 78 -4.66 2.67 22.69
C GLU A 78 -5.36 2.42 24.03
N ARG A 79 -6.70 2.38 24.07
CA ARG A 79 -7.48 1.96 25.25
C ARG A 79 -7.27 0.50 25.63
N VAL A 80 -7.05 -0.36 24.63
CA VAL A 80 -6.78 -1.80 24.82
C VAL A 80 -5.29 -2.05 25.11
N LEU A 81 -4.41 -1.16 24.64
CA LEU A 81 -3.00 -1.16 25.02
C LEU A 81 -2.84 -0.73 26.49
N GLY A 82 -1.76 -1.18 27.14
CA GLY A 82 -1.46 -0.78 28.51
C GLY A 82 -1.00 0.67 28.61
N GLU A 83 -1.00 1.22 29.83
CA GLU A 83 -0.61 2.61 30.09
C GLU A 83 0.74 3.00 29.44
N GLY A 84 0.76 4.19 28.84
CA GLY A 84 1.93 4.78 28.20
C GLY A 84 2.32 4.16 26.85
N GLU A 85 1.55 3.20 26.33
CA GLU A 85 1.82 2.58 25.03
C GLU A 85 0.93 3.15 23.92
N ARG A 86 1.55 3.61 22.83
CA ARG A 86 0.88 4.26 21.71
C ARG A 86 0.89 3.41 20.45
N CYS A 87 -0.11 3.62 19.59
CA CYS A 87 -0.21 2.98 18.29
C CYS A 87 0.59 3.77 17.23
N ARG A 88 1.70 3.19 16.73
CA ARG A 88 2.51 3.80 15.67
C ARG A 88 1.94 3.55 14.29
N TYR A 89 1.62 2.30 14.01
CA TYR A 89 1.05 1.88 12.73
C TYR A 89 0.06 0.75 12.95
N ALA A 90 -1.05 0.77 12.23
CA ALA A 90 -2.09 -0.23 12.38
C ALA A 90 -2.89 -0.38 11.09
N SER A 91 -3.07 -1.62 10.63
CA SER A 91 -3.92 -1.93 9.48
C SER A 91 -4.77 -3.17 9.73
N ILE A 92 -5.87 -3.27 8.98
CA ILE A 92 -6.66 -4.49 8.96
C ILE A 92 -5.85 -5.56 8.21
N VAL A 93 -5.83 -6.77 8.74
CA VAL A 93 -5.19 -7.94 8.12
C VAL A 93 -6.10 -9.15 8.25
N VAL A 94 -5.98 -10.10 7.34
CA VAL A 94 -6.60 -11.42 7.49
C VAL A 94 -5.53 -12.37 8.02
N HIS A 95 -5.70 -12.81 9.26
CA HIS A 95 -4.81 -13.78 9.89
C HIS A 95 -5.27 -15.19 9.54
N VAL A 96 -4.39 -15.96 8.88
CA VAL A 96 -4.66 -17.33 8.42
C VAL A 96 -4.01 -18.32 9.39
N HIS A 97 -4.82 -19.11 10.10
CA HIS A 97 -4.36 -20.10 11.06
C HIS A 97 -5.08 -21.44 10.87
N GLN A 98 -4.35 -22.52 10.57
CA GLN A 98 -4.90 -23.88 10.42
C GLN A 98 -6.15 -23.94 9.52
N SER A 99 -6.11 -23.24 8.39
CA SER A 99 -7.22 -23.13 7.41
C SER A 99 -8.38 -22.23 7.82
N GLU A 100 -8.35 -21.62 9.00
CA GLU A 100 -9.29 -20.54 9.35
C GLU A 100 -8.70 -19.18 8.96
N GLU A 101 -9.55 -18.34 8.37
CA GLU A 101 -9.25 -16.95 8.08
C GLU A 101 -10.02 -16.05 9.02
N ARG A 102 -9.32 -15.20 9.76
CA ARG A 102 -9.95 -14.24 10.67
C ARG A 102 -9.44 -12.84 10.41
N THR A 103 -10.37 -11.91 10.23
CA THR A 103 -10.04 -10.49 10.16
C THR A 103 -9.56 -10.02 11.54
N ARG A 104 -8.39 -9.39 11.56
CA ARG A 104 -7.69 -8.91 12.75
C ARG A 104 -7.18 -7.50 12.51
N GLN A 105 -6.91 -6.81 13.61
CA GLN A 105 -6.18 -5.56 13.59
C GLN A 105 -4.72 -5.87 13.98
N LEU A 106 -3.77 -5.64 13.06
CA LEU A 106 -2.34 -5.75 13.35
C LEU A 106 -1.82 -4.37 13.72
N VAL A 107 -1.09 -4.28 14.82
CA VAL A 107 -0.64 -3.02 15.41
C VAL A 107 0.84 -3.09 15.73
N LEU A 108 1.61 -2.11 15.24
CA LEU A 108 2.95 -1.79 15.71
C LEU A 108 2.88 -0.72 16.78
N THR A 109 3.44 -0.99 17.95
CA THR A 109 3.34 -0.07 19.10
C THR A 109 4.61 0.74 19.34
N SER A 110 4.51 1.76 20.21
CA SER A 110 5.64 2.57 20.66
C SER A 110 6.72 1.78 21.41
N LYS A 111 6.36 0.62 21.99
CA LYS A 111 7.30 -0.33 22.63
C LYS A 111 8.00 -1.25 21.62
N ASN A 112 7.90 -0.96 20.33
CA ASN A 112 8.45 -1.74 19.22
C ASN A 112 7.98 -3.20 19.22
N ARG A 113 6.76 -3.51 19.66
CA ARG A 113 6.19 -4.86 19.57
C ARG A 113 5.02 -4.88 18.60
N LEU A 114 4.74 -6.06 18.05
CA LEU A 114 3.56 -6.30 17.23
C LEU A 114 2.46 -6.88 18.11
N VAL A 115 1.25 -6.35 17.96
CA VAL A 115 0.07 -6.80 18.69
C VAL A 115 -1.00 -7.19 17.67
N ILE A 116 -1.51 -8.41 17.79
CA ILE A 116 -2.63 -8.91 17.00
C ILE A 116 -3.88 -8.76 17.86
N MET A 117 -4.86 -7.99 17.40
CA MET A 117 -6.11 -7.73 18.10
C MET A 117 -7.30 -8.26 17.30
N ASP A 118 -8.42 -8.47 17.98
CA ASP A 118 -9.71 -8.68 17.32
C ASP A 118 -10.07 -7.47 16.42
N ASN A 119 -10.89 -7.75 15.39
CA ASN A 119 -11.60 -6.73 14.65
C ASN A 119 -13.11 -7.09 14.72
N PRO A 120 -13.95 -6.33 15.44
CA PRO A 120 -13.69 -5.04 16.10
C PRO A 120 -12.69 -5.14 17.28
N ILE A 121 -12.04 -4.01 17.60
CA ILE A 121 -10.97 -3.92 18.61
C ILE A 121 -11.54 -4.12 20.02
N THR A 122 -11.49 -5.35 20.52
CA THR A 122 -12.00 -5.72 21.86
C THR A 122 -10.94 -6.33 22.75
N SER A 123 -10.07 -7.17 22.19
CA SER A 123 -9.05 -7.88 22.95
C SER A 123 -7.77 -8.14 22.16
N ILE A 124 -6.66 -8.31 22.89
CA ILE A 124 -5.38 -8.74 22.34
C ILE A 124 -5.38 -10.27 22.23
N LYS A 125 -5.11 -10.79 21.04
CA LYS A 125 -4.98 -12.23 20.77
C LYS A 125 -3.54 -12.74 20.85
N ALA A 126 -2.60 -11.92 20.41
CA ALA A 126 -1.19 -12.28 20.48
C ALA A 126 -0.31 -11.05 20.55
N VAL A 127 0.85 -11.22 21.16
CA VAL A 127 1.91 -10.22 21.20
C VAL A 127 3.19 -10.87 20.70
N ILE A 128 3.83 -10.23 19.74
CA ILE A 128 5.11 -10.68 19.17
C ILE A 128 6.16 -9.62 19.47
N VAL A 129 7.15 -9.99 20.26
CA VAL A 129 8.29 -9.13 20.61
C VAL A 129 9.37 -9.29 19.54
N PRO A 130 10.09 -8.23 19.12
CA PRO A 130 11.07 -8.33 18.03
C PRO A 130 12.14 -9.40 18.22
N THR A 131 12.50 -9.66 19.47
CA THR A 131 13.51 -10.65 19.86
C THR A 131 13.07 -12.09 19.64
N GLN A 132 11.77 -12.32 19.47
CA GLN A 132 11.17 -13.61 19.18
C GLN A 132 11.11 -13.90 17.68
N ILE A 133 11.16 -12.85 16.85
CA ILE A 133 11.05 -12.94 15.40
C ILE A 133 12.38 -13.45 14.83
N SER A 134 12.32 -14.57 14.12
CA SER A 134 13.48 -15.09 13.40
C SER A 134 13.58 -14.48 12.01
N ASP A 135 12.45 -14.32 11.32
CA ASP A 135 12.40 -13.89 9.93
C ASP A 135 11.01 -13.35 9.54
N VAL A 136 10.96 -12.54 8.48
CA VAL A 136 9.72 -12.06 7.85
C VAL A 136 9.85 -12.20 6.34
N VAL A 137 8.82 -12.74 5.68
CA VAL A 137 8.84 -13.04 4.24
C VAL A 137 7.57 -12.54 3.58
N VAL A 138 7.71 -11.81 2.47
CA VAL A 138 6.57 -11.43 1.61
C VAL A 138 6.39 -12.48 0.53
N THR A 139 5.14 -12.82 0.23
CA THR A 139 4.74 -13.84 -0.74
C THR A 139 3.61 -13.31 -1.62
N SER A 140 3.25 -14.03 -2.68
CA SER A 140 2.06 -13.69 -3.49
C SER A 140 0.74 -13.80 -2.72
N LYS A 141 0.76 -14.43 -1.53
CA LYS A 141 -0.39 -14.64 -0.63
C LYS A 141 -0.20 -13.86 0.68
N GLY A 142 0.24 -12.61 0.60
CA GLY A 142 0.49 -11.77 1.77
C GLY A 142 1.89 -11.96 2.37
N PHE A 143 2.04 -11.84 3.69
CA PHE A 143 3.33 -11.96 4.38
C PHE A 143 3.30 -12.93 5.56
N LEU A 144 4.48 -13.42 5.92
CA LEU A 144 4.70 -14.42 6.95
C LEU A 144 5.69 -13.90 7.99
N ILE A 145 5.31 -13.96 9.27
CA ILE A 145 6.22 -13.73 10.40
C ILE A 145 6.59 -15.08 11.00
N LYS A 146 7.88 -15.42 10.99
CA LYS A 146 8.42 -16.60 11.66
C LYS A 146 8.88 -16.21 13.06
N VAL A 147 8.36 -16.91 14.06
CA VAL A 147 8.67 -16.69 15.47
C VAL A 147 9.29 -17.98 16.00
N ASP A 148 10.51 -17.91 16.55
CA ASP A 148 11.24 -19.11 17.01
C ASP A 148 11.20 -19.29 18.53
N ARG A 149 10.73 -18.27 19.28
CA ARG A 149 10.66 -18.29 20.76
C ARG A 149 9.31 -17.77 21.26
N PRO A 150 8.69 -18.39 22.28
CA PRO A 150 9.14 -19.57 23.01
C PRO A 150 8.97 -20.89 22.24
N LYS A 151 8.16 -20.88 21.17
CA LYS A 151 7.94 -22.02 20.28
C LYS A 151 8.02 -21.56 18.83
N LYS A 152 8.40 -22.46 17.92
CA LYS A 152 8.38 -22.21 16.48
C LYS A 152 6.94 -22.07 16.00
N ILE A 153 6.52 -20.85 15.70
CA ILE A 153 5.19 -20.49 15.23
C ILE A 153 5.35 -19.64 13.97
N LYS A 154 4.43 -19.81 13.01
CA LYS A 154 4.37 -19.00 11.80
C LYS A 154 3.03 -18.27 11.77
N PHE A 155 3.07 -16.94 11.73
CA PHE A 155 1.88 -16.11 11.56
C PHE A 155 1.78 -15.70 10.09
N ARG A 156 0.69 -16.08 9.42
CA ARG A 156 0.43 -15.73 8.02
C ARG A 156 -0.65 -14.66 7.97
N PHE A 157 -0.38 -13.59 7.23
CA PHE A 157 -1.29 -12.46 7.09
C PHE A 157 -1.51 -12.12 5.62
N LEU A 158 -2.76 -11.87 5.24
CA LEU A 158 -3.13 -11.21 3.99
C LEU A 158 -3.45 -9.75 4.31
N THR A 159 -3.11 -8.83 3.40
CA THR A 159 -3.43 -7.41 3.60
C THR A 159 -4.43 -6.96 2.53
N PRO A 160 -5.70 -6.66 2.90
CA PRO A 160 -6.68 -6.16 1.93
C PRO A 160 -6.25 -4.84 1.26
N GLU A 161 -5.45 -4.05 1.96
CA GLU A 161 -4.94 -2.75 1.52
C GLU A 161 -3.60 -2.86 0.74
N MET A 162 -3.13 -4.07 0.42
CA MET A 162 -1.87 -4.32 -0.30
C MET A 162 -0.65 -3.63 0.35
N ASN A 163 -0.57 -3.69 1.68
CA ASN A 163 0.45 -3.01 2.49
C ASN A 163 1.51 -3.98 3.04
N GLU A 164 1.70 -5.15 2.42
CA GLU A 164 2.68 -6.17 2.85
C GLU A 164 4.12 -5.63 2.91
N ALA A 165 4.50 -4.79 1.93
CA ALA A 165 5.82 -4.18 1.88
C ALA A 165 6.05 -3.22 3.06
N VAL A 166 5.02 -2.47 3.47
CA VAL A 166 5.07 -1.58 4.63
C VAL A 166 5.30 -2.40 5.90
N TRP A 167 4.51 -3.47 6.08
CA TRP A 167 4.69 -4.38 7.22
C TRP A 167 6.07 -5.02 7.25
N TYR A 168 6.55 -5.53 6.11
CA TYR A 168 7.90 -6.09 6.00
C TYR A 168 8.96 -5.09 6.48
N ASN A 169 8.90 -3.84 6.01
CA ASN A 169 9.84 -2.79 6.39
C ASN A 169 9.75 -2.43 7.87
N CYS A 170 8.53 -2.28 8.41
CA CYS A 170 8.30 -2.04 9.84
C CYS A 170 8.88 -3.16 10.72
N ILE A 171 8.67 -4.42 10.32
CA ILE A 171 9.13 -5.59 11.08
C ILE A 171 10.66 -5.72 11.01
N GLN A 172 11.25 -5.54 9.83
CA GLN A 172 12.70 -5.52 9.66
C GLN A 172 13.35 -4.38 10.47
N TRP A 173 12.69 -3.22 10.56
CA TRP A 173 13.16 -2.10 11.36
C TRP A 173 13.17 -2.44 12.86
N ILE A 174 12.09 -2.97 13.44
CA ILE A 174 12.06 -3.34 14.87
C ILE A 174 13.04 -4.47 15.19
N MET A 175 13.25 -5.42 14.26
CA MET A 175 14.24 -6.49 14.44
C MET A 175 15.67 -5.93 14.50
N ARG A 176 16.01 -4.98 13.62
CA ARG A 176 17.30 -4.28 13.63
C ARG A 176 17.52 -3.53 14.94
N GLN A 177 16.54 -2.74 15.37
CA GLN A 177 16.59 -2.00 16.64
C GLN A 177 16.82 -2.92 17.85
N ALA A 178 16.18 -4.09 17.89
CA ALA A 178 16.37 -5.05 18.97
C ALA A 178 17.77 -5.70 18.98
N ARG A 179 18.37 -5.93 17.80
CA ARG A 179 19.74 -6.46 17.67
C ARG A 179 20.76 -5.42 18.14
N GLU A 180 20.57 -4.17 17.78
CA GLU A 180 21.46 -3.06 18.17
C GLU A 180 21.46 -2.82 19.68
N LYS A 181 20.28 -2.75 20.30
CA LYS A 181 20.16 -2.63 21.77
C LYS A 181 20.90 -3.75 22.51
N ARG A 182 20.82 -4.99 22.02
CA ARG A 182 21.56 -6.12 22.61
C ARG A 182 23.07 -5.98 22.49
N ARG A 183 23.56 -5.47 21.35
CA ARG A 183 25.00 -5.23 21.16
C ARG A 183 25.53 -4.20 22.15
N VAL A 184 24.81 -3.08 22.33
CA VAL A 184 25.20 -2.03 23.28
C VAL A 184 25.25 -2.55 24.71
N VAL A 185 24.24 -3.30 25.15
CA VAL A 185 24.20 -3.90 26.49
C VAL A 185 25.38 -4.86 26.70
N ASN A 186 25.71 -5.68 25.71
CA ASN A 186 26.83 -6.62 25.81
C ASN A 186 28.22 -5.95 25.73
N SER A 187 28.31 -4.72 25.21
CA SER A 187 29.58 -3.96 25.17
C SER A 187 29.85 -3.15 26.44
N GLN A 188 28.88 -3.10 27.37
CA GLN A 188 28.96 -2.37 28.64
C GLN A 188 29.14 -3.31 29.86
N LEU A 189 29.23 -4.62 29.61
CA LEU A 189 29.51 -5.68 30.58
C LEU A 189 30.91 -6.24 30.31
#